data_AF-A0A953Z8M4-F1
#
_entry.id   AF-A0A953Z8M4-F1
#
_cell.length_a   1.000
_cell.length_b   1.000
_cell.length_c   1.000
_cell.angle_alpha   90.00
_cell.angle_beta   90.00
_cell.angle_gamma   90.00
#
_symmetry.space_group_name_H-M   'P 1'
#
loop_
_entity.id
_entity.type
_entity.pdbx_description
1 polymer ?
#
loop_
_entity_poly.entity_id
_entity_poly.type
_entity_poly.pdbx_seq_one_letter_code
_entity_poly.pdbx_strand_id
1 'polypeptide(L)'
;DGIVAKVDEFALQHRLGRTARAPRWALAFKFAPRRATTRVIDIVAQVGRTGAITPVADLEPVDLAGVTVRRATLHNWELLAKRDVRKGDEVEIERAGDVIPAVVAVHLDKRSPSSRPASPPKHCPTCKAPIEKEGAFVYCQNLACPDQLRGRVVHFASRRALDIRRLGEKNVDQLIEAGILRSVGDVFRLPEKRDEILALPRWGETSYDKLVSEIERVKHPEFARFVNALGIRHVGEQTAKDLAEEFDSIESLAAATEDELVAVHGVGPEVAASLLNFFELPETREFLESIRAAGVEIEQRAKSSRDGGDLEGMTFCFTGGMSAMTRDEARALVEARGARTSSSVTKKVTHVVAGDGAGSKLAKAEKLGLEVMSEDEFLTMVK
;
A
#
# COMPACT_ATOMS: atom_id res chain seq x y z
N ASP A 1 -17.37 2.53 -21.32
CA ASP A 1 -16.04 2.80 -21.92
C ASP A 1 -15.51 1.62 -22.77
N GLY A 2 -16.33 0.62 -23.12
CA GLY A 2 -15.89 -0.53 -23.90
C GLY A 2 -16.90 -1.68 -23.88
N ILE A 3 -16.41 -2.88 -24.18
CA ILE A 3 -17.14 -4.16 -24.17
C ILE A 3 -16.51 -5.05 -23.08
N VAL A 4 -17.28 -5.96 -22.48
CA VAL A 4 -16.72 -6.98 -21.57
C VAL A 4 -16.89 -8.35 -22.21
N ALA A 5 -15.78 -9.04 -22.46
CA ALA A 5 -15.79 -10.44 -22.85
C ALA A 5 -15.77 -11.31 -21.59
N LYS A 6 -16.63 -12.32 -21.53
CA LYS A 6 -16.75 -13.24 -20.40
C LYS A 6 -16.76 -14.68 -20.91
N VAL A 7 -16.14 -15.58 -20.18
CA VAL A 7 -16.34 -17.02 -20.37
C VAL A 7 -17.80 -17.33 -20.00
N ASP A 8 -18.56 -17.88 -20.95
CA ASP A 8 -20.00 -18.07 -20.78
C ASP A 8 -20.34 -19.18 -19.78
N GLU A 9 -19.51 -20.23 -19.73
CA GLU A 9 -19.74 -21.40 -18.89
C GLU A 9 -19.36 -21.19 -17.41
N PHE A 10 -20.32 -21.29 -16.50
CA PHE A 10 -20.11 -21.06 -15.06
C PHE A 10 -19.11 -22.01 -14.40
N ALA A 11 -19.08 -23.29 -14.80
CA ALA A 11 -18.12 -24.26 -14.26
C ALA A 11 -16.67 -23.82 -14.52
N LEU A 12 -16.40 -23.26 -15.70
CA LEU A 12 -15.10 -22.70 -16.04
C LEU A 12 -14.81 -21.39 -15.28
N GLN A 13 -15.82 -20.55 -15.05
CA GLN A 13 -15.64 -19.36 -14.21
C GLN A 13 -15.18 -19.73 -12.78
N HIS A 14 -15.82 -20.75 -12.17
CA HIS A 14 -15.43 -21.25 -10.85
C HIS A 14 -13.99 -21.76 -10.83
N ARG A 15 -13.60 -22.56 -11.83
CA ARG A 15 -12.22 -23.08 -11.96
C ARG A 15 -11.19 -21.97 -12.20
N LEU A 16 -11.52 -20.96 -13.00
CA LEU A 16 -10.63 -19.85 -13.32
C LEU A 16 -10.41 -18.93 -12.12
N GLY A 17 -11.44 -18.74 -11.29
CA GLY A 17 -11.35 -17.96 -10.05
C GLY A 17 -11.16 -16.46 -10.29
N ARG A 18 -10.52 -15.79 -9.32
CA ARG A 18 -10.29 -14.34 -9.30
C ARG A 18 -8.90 -13.99 -8.79
N THR A 19 -8.40 -12.83 -9.18
CA THR A 19 -7.29 -12.14 -8.52
C THR A 19 -7.83 -11.27 -7.39
N ALA A 20 -6.95 -10.62 -6.62
CA ALA A 20 -7.35 -9.65 -5.59
C ALA A 20 -8.20 -8.48 -6.12
N ARG A 21 -8.15 -8.17 -7.43
CA ARG A 21 -8.81 -6.99 -8.02
C ARG A 21 -9.81 -7.29 -9.12
N ALA A 22 -9.75 -8.46 -9.76
CA ALA A 22 -10.58 -8.77 -10.92
C ALA A 22 -10.78 -10.29 -11.13
N PRO A 23 -11.93 -10.74 -11.67
CA PRO A 23 -12.14 -12.12 -12.09
C PRO A 23 -11.17 -12.52 -13.22
N ARG A 24 -10.73 -13.79 -13.25
CA ARG A 24 -9.84 -14.30 -14.32
C ARG A 24 -10.61 -14.69 -15.59
N TRP A 25 -11.93 -14.82 -15.49
CA TRP A 25 -12.82 -15.28 -16.55
C TRP A 25 -13.54 -14.14 -17.31
N ALA A 26 -13.21 -12.89 -17.01
CA ALA A 26 -13.77 -11.73 -17.72
C ALA A 26 -12.68 -10.68 -18.01
N LEU A 27 -12.78 -10.05 -19.17
CA LEU A 27 -11.86 -9.00 -19.61
C LEU A 27 -12.66 -7.80 -20.16
N ALA A 28 -12.27 -6.59 -19.75
CA ALA A 28 -12.82 -5.36 -20.32
C ALA A 28 -12.01 -4.92 -21.55
N PHE A 29 -12.61 -5.02 -22.73
CA PHE A 29 -12.13 -4.44 -23.98
C PHE A 29 -12.52 -2.97 -24.07
N LYS A 30 -11.62 -2.07 -23.65
CA LYS A 30 -11.89 -0.64 -23.69
C LYS A 30 -11.87 -0.10 -25.12
N PHE A 31 -12.73 0.87 -25.42
CA PHE A 31 -12.66 1.62 -26.67
C PHE A 31 -11.34 2.39 -26.76
N ALA A 32 -10.94 2.74 -27.99
CA ALA A 32 -9.79 3.59 -28.21
C ALA A 32 -9.89 4.84 -27.31
N PRO A 33 -8.87 5.09 -26.49
CA PRO A 33 -8.91 6.18 -25.54
C PRO A 33 -9.00 7.50 -26.28
N ARG A 34 -9.87 8.40 -25.80
CA ARG A 34 -9.99 9.73 -26.38
C ARG A 34 -8.68 10.48 -26.17
N ARG A 35 -8.25 11.19 -27.20
CA ARG A 35 -7.07 12.05 -27.18
C ARG A 35 -7.44 13.48 -27.48
N ALA A 36 -6.65 14.40 -26.95
CA ALA A 36 -6.78 15.82 -27.21
C ALA A 36 -5.39 16.42 -27.34
N THR A 37 -5.27 17.46 -28.17
CA THR A 37 -4.03 18.21 -28.33
C THR A 37 -4.13 19.49 -27.51
N THR A 38 -3.07 19.81 -26.75
CA THR A 38 -2.98 21.03 -25.95
C THR A 38 -1.53 21.47 -25.78
N ARG A 39 -1.31 22.66 -25.23
CA ARG A 39 0.04 23.19 -24.96
C ARG A 39 0.46 22.95 -23.52
N VAL A 40 1.73 22.61 -23.33
CA VAL A 40 2.37 22.59 -22.02
C VAL A 40 2.69 24.01 -21.59
N ILE A 41 2.00 24.52 -20.57
CA ILE A 41 2.28 25.83 -19.96
C ILE A 41 3.54 25.75 -19.11
N ASP A 42 3.67 24.72 -18.30
CA ASP A 42 4.82 24.51 -17.43
C ASP A 42 5.01 23.04 -17.07
N ILE A 43 6.19 22.70 -16.57
CA ILE A 43 6.48 21.37 -16.01
C ILE A 43 6.87 21.55 -14.56
N VAL A 44 6.01 21.08 -13.65
CA VAL A 44 6.19 21.24 -12.20
C VAL A 44 6.63 19.93 -11.56
N ALA A 45 7.44 20.04 -10.52
CA ALA A 45 7.88 18.90 -9.71
C ALA A 45 6.91 18.72 -8.53
N GLN A 46 6.18 17.61 -8.51
CA GLN A 46 5.24 17.28 -7.43
C GLN A 46 5.87 16.26 -6.47
N VAL A 47 5.89 16.56 -5.19
CA VAL A 47 6.33 15.64 -4.14
C VAL A 47 5.15 14.77 -3.70
N GLY A 48 5.30 13.46 -3.86
CA GLY A 48 4.33 12.47 -3.40
C GLY A 48 4.49 12.12 -1.92
N ARG A 49 3.53 11.36 -1.40
CA ARG A 49 3.49 10.87 -0.01
C ARG A 49 4.80 10.21 0.45
N THR A 50 5.41 9.40 -0.40
CA THR A 50 6.64 8.64 -0.09
C THR A 50 7.91 9.41 -0.47
N GLY A 51 7.82 10.73 -0.65
CA GLY A 51 8.92 11.58 -1.08
C GLY A 51 9.23 11.56 -2.58
N ALA A 52 8.61 10.67 -3.36
CA ALA A 52 8.84 10.61 -4.81
C ALA A 52 8.49 11.94 -5.49
N ILE A 53 9.46 12.51 -6.21
CA ILE A 53 9.34 13.78 -6.93
C ILE A 53 9.05 13.47 -8.39
N THR A 54 7.79 13.63 -8.79
CA THR A 54 7.31 13.30 -10.13
C THR A 54 7.08 14.56 -10.97
N PRO A 55 7.45 14.55 -12.26
CA PRO A 55 7.13 15.66 -13.14
C PRO A 55 5.65 15.60 -13.58
N VAL A 56 5.00 16.75 -13.55
CA VAL A 56 3.61 16.95 -13.98
C VAL A 56 3.56 18.10 -14.96
N ALA A 57 2.87 17.90 -16.09
CA ALA A 57 2.63 18.96 -17.05
C ALA A 57 1.42 19.79 -16.61
N ASP A 58 1.62 21.09 -16.44
CA ASP A 58 0.54 22.08 -16.41
C ASP A 58 0.18 22.43 -17.86
N LEU A 59 -1.09 22.31 -18.21
CA LEU A 59 -1.58 22.36 -19.59
C LEU A 59 -2.53 23.54 -19.79
N GLU A 60 -2.57 24.05 -21.02
CA GLU A 60 -3.71 24.87 -21.45
C GLU A 60 -4.99 24.05 -21.29
N PRO A 61 -6.05 24.62 -20.65
CA PRO A 61 -7.28 23.89 -20.41
C PRO A 61 -7.85 23.32 -21.71
N VAL A 62 -8.07 22.01 -21.73
CA VAL A 62 -8.59 21.31 -22.92
C VAL A 62 -9.68 20.31 -22.50
N ASP A 63 -10.75 20.24 -23.28
CA ASP A 63 -11.80 19.25 -23.03
C ASP A 63 -11.38 17.88 -23.54
N LEU A 64 -11.39 16.91 -22.64
CA LEU A 64 -11.03 15.52 -22.94
C LEU A 64 -12.03 14.58 -22.28
N ALA A 65 -12.80 13.87 -23.09
CA ALA A 65 -13.85 12.96 -22.63
C ALA A 65 -14.88 13.60 -21.69
N GLY A 66 -15.26 14.87 -21.95
CA GLY A 66 -16.29 15.59 -21.19
C GLY A 66 -15.81 16.19 -19.87
N VAL A 67 -14.50 16.17 -19.60
CA VAL A 67 -13.90 16.92 -18.48
C VAL A 67 -12.82 17.86 -19.01
N THR A 68 -12.70 19.04 -18.41
CA THR A 68 -11.62 19.96 -18.72
C THR A 68 -10.35 19.53 -17.99
N VAL A 69 -9.35 19.11 -18.77
CA VAL A 69 -8.04 18.71 -18.27
C VAL A 69 -7.10 19.92 -18.23
N ARG A 70 -6.43 20.10 -17.09
CA ARG A 70 -5.41 21.14 -16.88
C ARG A 70 -4.04 20.58 -16.48
N ARG A 71 -3.98 19.28 -16.17
CA ARG A 71 -2.78 18.59 -15.70
C ARG A 71 -2.70 17.21 -16.31
N ALA A 72 -1.49 16.80 -16.68
CA ALA A 72 -1.21 15.43 -17.09
C ALA A 72 0.09 14.92 -16.48
N THR A 73 0.13 13.62 -16.17
CA THR A 73 1.34 12.98 -15.66
C THR A 73 2.40 12.84 -16.76
N LEU A 74 3.66 13.06 -16.39
CA LEU A 74 4.85 12.72 -17.19
C LEU A 74 5.56 11.47 -16.62
N HIS A 75 4.91 10.78 -15.66
CA HIS A 75 5.34 9.58 -14.94
C HIS A 75 6.61 9.76 -14.09
N ASN A 76 7.78 9.94 -14.70
CA ASN A 76 9.06 10.12 -14.02
C ASN A 76 10.03 10.91 -14.90
N TRP A 77 11.12 11.39 -14.30
CA TRP A 77 12.10 12.26 -14.99
C TRP A 77 12.84 11.56 -16.13
N GLU A 78 13.05 10.25 -16.02
CA GLU A 78 13.69 9.47 -17.08
C GLU A 78 12.77 9.32 -18.31
N LEU A 79 11.49 9.02 -18.09
CA LEU A 79 10.51 8.90 -19.18
C LEU A 79 10.22 10.27 -19.81
N LEU A 80 10.19 11.33 -19.00
CA LEU A 80 10.15 12.70 -19.49
C LEU A 80 11.32 12.97 -20.44
N ALA A 81 12.55 12.64 -20.04
CA ALA A 81 13.74 12.85 -20.87
C ALA A 81 13.69 12.02 -22.15
N LYS A 82 13.21 10.77 -22.09
CA LYS A 82 13.01 9.90 -23.27
C LYS A 82 11.96 10.44 -24.24
N ARG A 83 10.86 10.99 -23.72
CA ARG A 83 9.80 11.62 -24.53
C ARG A 83 10.13 13.05 -24.95
N ASP A 84 11.16 13.63 -24.34
CA ASP A 84 11.64 15.00 -24.54
C ASP A 84 10.49 16.03 -24.51
N VAL A 85 9.59 15.92 -23.52
CA VAL A 85 8.49 16.88 -23.36
C VAL A 85 9.05 18.16 -22.75
N ARG A 86 8.78 19.32 -23.37
CA ARG A 86 9.30 20.62 -22.94
C ARG A 86 8.19 21.62 -22.69
N LYS A 87 8.50 22.65 -21.91
CA LYS A 87 7.63 23.82 -21.74
C LYS A 87 7.37 24.46 -23.11
N GLY A 88 6.10 24.80 -23.35
CA GLY A 88 5.63 25.42 -24.59
C GLY A 88 5.35 24.43 -25.73
N ASP A 89 5.72 23.16 -25.60
CA ASP A 89 5.42 22.15 -26.60
C ASP A 89 3.90 21.95 -26.74
N GLU A 90 3.47 21.67 -27.97
CA GLU A 90 2.14 21.13 -28.22
C GLU A 90 2.21 19.61 -28.08
N VAL A 91 1.32 19.05 -27.27
CA VAL A 91 1.34 17.65 -26.86
C VAL A 91 -0.01 16.99 -27.07
N GLU A 92 0.03 15.69 -27.37
CA GLU A 92 -1.15 14.84 -27.37
C GLU A 92 -1.29 14.22 -25.98
N ILE A 93 -2.45 14.43 -25.35
CA ILE A 93 -2.81 13.84 -24.07
C ILE A 93 -3.88 12.79 -24.24
N GLU A 94 -3.81 11.76 -23.40
CA GLU A 94 -4.74 10.65 -23.40
C GLU A 94 -5.23 10.41 -21.98
N ARG A 95 -6.53 10.11 -21.84
CA ARG A 95 -7.13 9.69 -20.57
C ARG A 95 -7.48 8.22 -20.64
N ALA A 96 -6.57 7.36 -20.17
CA ALA A 96 -6.81 5.93 -20.11
C ALA A 96 -7.75 5.60 -18.93
N GLY A 97 -8.89 4.98 -19.23
CA GLY A 97 -9.81 4.43 -18.24
C GLY A 97 -10.42 5.43 -17.26
N ASP A 98 -10.61 6.68 -17.68
CA ASP A 98 -11.24 7.77 -16.91
C ASP A 98 -10.51 8.18 -15.62
N VAL A 99 -9.23 7.84 -15.43
CA VAL A 99 -8.50 8.17 -14.18
C VAL A 99 -7.58 9.39 -14.34
N ILE A 100 -6.32 9.20 -14.75
CA ILE A 100 -5.30 10.26 -14.80
C ILE A 100 -4.89 10.50 -16.27
N PRO A 101 -5.01 11.74 -16.79
CA PRO A 101 -4.48 12.10 -18.09
C PRO A 101 -2.96 11.97 -18.15
N ALA A 102 -2.42 11.45 -19.25
CA ALA A 102 -0.99 11.31 -19.49
C ALA A 102 -0.60 11.90 -20.84
N VAL A 103 0.60 12.46 -20.94
CA VAL A 103 1.16 12.90 -22.23
C VAL A 103 1.68 11.66 -22.99
N VAL A 104 1.15 11.44 -24.19
CA VAL A 104 1.47 10.28 -25.03
C VAL A 104 2.38 10.62 -26.21
N ALA A 105 2.30 11.85 -26.74
CA ALA A 105 3.14 12.29 -27.86
C ALA A 105 3.42 13.80 -27.81
N VAL A 106 4.44 14.23 -28.55
CA VAL A 106 4.84 15.63 -28.71
C VAL A 106 4.86 15.99 -30.19
N HIS A 107 4.28 17.12 -30.57
CA HIS A 107 4.32 17.67 -31.92
C HIS A 107 5.63 18.44 -32.14
N LEU A 108 6.70 17.68 -32.46
CA LEU A 108 8.06 18.20 -32.61
C LEU A 108 8.19 19.23 -33.75
N ASP A 109 7.35 19.13 -34.77
CA ASP A 109 7.26 20.05 -35.91
C ASP A 109 6.83 21.48 -35.49
N LYS A 110 6.13 21.61 -34.37
CA LYS A 110 5.66 22.88 -33.82
C LYS A 110 6.54 23.43 -32.69
N ARG A 111 7.66 22.74 -32.40
CA ARG A 111 8.54 23.10 -31.29
C ARG A 111 9.32 24.38 -31.60
N SER A 112 9.31 25.30 -30.63
CA SER A 112 10.18 26.48 -30.69
C SER A 112 11.66 26.09 -30.65
N PRO A 113 12.53 26.66 -31.51
CA PRO A 113 13.98 26.49 -31.43
C PRO A 113 14.59 26.93 -30.08
N SER A 114 13.91 27.83 -29.35
CA SER A 114 14.35 28.30 -28.03
C SER A 114 13.96 27.37 -26.87
N SER A 115 13.25 26.27 -27.15
CA SER A 115 12.74 25.34 -26.15
C SER A 115 13.86 24.57 -25.44
N ARG A 116 13.79 24.46 -24.11
CA ARG A 116 14.79 23.80 -23.26
C ARG A 116 14.23 22.51 -22.63
N PRO A 117 15.01 21.41 -22.59
CA PRO A 117 14.63 20.21 -21.86
C PRO A 117 14.37 20.51 -20.37
N ALA A 118 13.36 19.85 -19.79
CA ALA A 118 13.17 19.88 -18.35
C ALA A 118 14.09 18.86 -17.66
N SER A 119 14.56 19.22 -16.46
CA SER A 119 15.42 18.39 -15.63
C SER A 119 14.87 18.30 -14.21
N PRO A 120 15.16 17.23 -13.46
CA PRO A 120 14.78 17.16 -12.05
C PRO A 120 15.36 18.34 -11.26
N PRO A 121 14.65 18.85 -10.24
CA PRO A 121 15.15 19.93 -9.40
C PRO A 121 16.35 19.45 -8.57
N LYS A 122 17.29 20.35 -8.22
CA LYS A 122 18.45 20.00 -7.37
C LYS A 122 18.11 19.80 -5.90
N HIS A 123 16.97 20.34 -5.47
CA HIS A 123 16.46 20.29 -4.10
C HIS A 123 14.95 20.04 -4.14
N CYS A 124 14.39 19.52 -3.05
CA CYS A 124 12.96 19.32 -2.93
C CYS A 124 12.22 20.65 -3.17
N PRO A 125 11.23 20.73 -4.08
CA PRO A 125 10.55 21.99 -4.38
C PRO A 125 9.80 22.55 -3.17
N THR A 126 9.39 21.68 -2.25
CA THR A 126 8.57 21.99 -1.07
C THR A 126 9.42 22.40 0.13
N CYS A 127 10.26 21.49 0.65
CA CYS A 127 11.05 21.74 1.87
C CYS A 127 12.50 22.14 1.64
N LYS A 128 12.94 22.25 0.38
CA LYS A 128 14.32 22.60 -0.03
C LYS A 128 15.43 21.64 0.44
N ALA A 129 15.08 20.53 1.08
CA ALA A 129 16.03 19.48 1.45
C ALA A 129 16.72 18.86 0.21
N PRO A 130 17.91 18.26 0.36
CA PRO A 130 18.55 17.48 -0.69
C PRO A 130 17.65 16.37 -1.23
N ILE A 131 17.81 16.07 -2.50
CA ILE A 131 17.11 14.96 -3.17
C ILE A 131 18.07 13.81 -3.43
N GLU A 132 17.51 12.61 -3.48
CA GLU A 132 18.25 11.39 -3.81
C GLU A 132 17.66 10.74 -5.06
N LYS A 133 18.51 10.11 -5.87
CA LYS A 133 18.11 9.41 -7.08
C LYS A 133 18.21 7.90 -6.85
N GLU A 134 17.09 7.20 -6.97
CA GLU A 134 17.02 5.74 -6.96
C GLU A 134 16.50 5.27 -8.34
N GLY A 135 17.40 4.75 -9.19
CA GLY A 135 17.05 4.33 -10.55
C GLY A 135 16.44 5.46 -11.39
N ALA A 136 15.21 5.26 -11.87
CA ALA A 136 14.45 6.21 -12.69
C ALA A 136 13.76 7.32 -11.87
N PHE A 137 13.72 7.19 -10.55
CA PHE A 137 12.95 8.05 -9.66
C PHE A 137 13.87 8.95 -8.81
N VAL A 138 13.29 10.05 -8.36
CA VAL A 138 13.93 11.06 -7.52
C VAL A 138 13.10 11.20 -6.26
N TYR A 139 13.72 11.30 -5.09
CA TYR A 139 13.05 11.32 -3.80
C TYR A 139 13.51 12.48 -2.92
N CYS A 140 12.58 13.04 -2.15
CA CYS A 140 12.86 13.88 -1.00
C CYS A 140 13.02 13.00 0.24
N GLN A 141 14.19 13.00 0.87
CA GLN A 141 14.45 12.18 2.07
C GLN A 141 13.98 12.84 3.38
N ASN A 142 13.61 14.12 3.35
CA ASN A 142 13.11 14.81 4.54
C ASN A 142 11.70 14.34 4.93
N LEU A 143 11.59 13.50 5.96
CA LEU A 143 10.32 13.02 6.50
C LEU A 143 9.45 14.14 7.10
N ALA A 144 10.04 15.29 7.46
CA ALA A 144 9.30 16.48 7.90
C ALA A 144 8.81 17.35 6.72
N CYS A 145 8.98 16.89 5.47
CA CYS A 145 8.48 17.59 4.30
C CYS A 145 6.94 17.76 4.37
N PRO A 146 6.40 19.00 4.27
CA PRO A 146 4.97 19.25 4.36
C PRO A 146 4.12 18.44 3.38
N ASP A 147 4.59 18.28 2.13
CA ASP A 147 3.88 17.50 1.11
C ASP A 147 3.84 15.99 1.43
N GLN A 148 4.92 15.48 2.03
CA GLN A 148 4.94 14.09 2.49
C GLN A 148 4.02 13.91 3.69
N LEU A 149 4.01 14.85 4.64
CA LEU A 149 3.08 14.85 5.77
C LEU A 149 1.63 14.89 5.29
N ARG A 150 1.27 15.83 4.40
CA ARG A 150 -0.06 15.88 3.78
C ARG A 150 -0.42 14.54 3.17
N GLY A 151 0.45 14.01 2.31
CA GLY A 151 0.19 12.74 1.63
C GLY A 151 0.01 11.56 2.58
N ARG A 152 0.78 11.52 3.68
CA ARG A 152 0.68 10.46 4.70
C ARG A 152 -0.62 10.57 5.48
N VAL A 153 -0.98 11.77 5.93
CA VAL A 153 -2.25 12.01 6.66
C VAL A 153 -3.46 11.72 5.78
N VAL A 154 -3.47 12.19 4.52
CA VAL A 154 -4.57 11.92 3.57
C VAL A 154 -4.71 10.42 3.30
N HIS A 155 -3.59 9.70 3.16
CA HIS A 155 -3.64 8.24 3.01
C HIS A 155 -4.16 7.55 4.27
N PHE A 156 -3.65 7.94 5.44
CA PHE A 156 -4.07 7.43 6.75
C PHE A 156 -5.58 7.60 6.96
N ALA A 157 -6.11 8.76 6.57
CA ALA A 157 -7.52 9.10 6.60
C ALA A 157 -8.37 8.47 5.48
N SER A 158 -7.76 7.88 4.45
CA SER A 158 -8.47 7.43 3.26
C SER A 158 -9.49 6.33 3.57
N ARG A 159 -10.48 6.16 2.68
CA ARG A 159 -11.56 5.17 2.83
C ARG A 159 -11.07 3.72 3.01
N ARG A 160 -9.92 3.38 2.43
CA ARG A 160 -9.29 2.04 2.52
C ARG A 160 -8.34 1.91 3.72
N ALA A 161 -8.05 3.00 4.41
CA ALA A 161 -7.26 3.05 5.64
C ALA A 161 -8.22 3.27 6.83
N LEU A 162 -8.22 4.40 7.54
CA LEU A 162 -9.11 4.60 8.68
C LEU A 162 -10.48 5.22 8.35
N ASP A 163 -10.70 5.73 7.13
CA ASP A 163 -11.96 6.38 6.70
C ASP A 163 -12.34 7.61 7.56
N ILE A 164 -11.40 8.55 7.73
CA ILE A 164 -11.63 9.87 8.35
C ILE A 164 -11.90 10.88 7.23
N ARG A 165 -13.16 11.02 6.83
CA ARG A 165 -13.58 11.76 5.62
C ARG A 165 -13.31 13.25 5.71
N ARG A 166 -13.27 13.81 6.92
CA ARG A 166 -12.97 15.24 7.13
C ARG A 166 -11.52 15.60 6.88
N LEU A 167 -10.60 14.64 6.80
CA LEU A 167 -9.18 14.87 6.51
C LEU A 167 -8.87 14.69 5.02
N GLY A 168 -9.56 15.46 4.17
CA GLY A 168 -9.22 15.62 2.75
C GLY A 168 -8.04 16.60 2.54
N GLU A 169 -7.44 16.58 1.35
CA GLU A 169 -6.22 17.35 1.02
C GLU A 169 -6.25 18.80 1.53
N LYS A 170 -7.30 19.57 1.21
CA LYS A 170 -7.43 20.98 1.61
C LYS A 170 -7.48 21.19 3.12
N ASN A 171 -8.20 20.33 3.83
CA ASN A 171 -8.34 20.43 5.28
C ASN A 171 -7.00 20.07 5.96
N VAL A 172 -6.33 19.05 5.44
CA VAL A 172 -5.00 18.64 5.92
C VAL A 172 -3.98 19.74 5.66
N ASP A 173 -3.98 20.38 4.49
CA ASP A 173 -3.12 21.53 4.19
C ASP A 173 -3.32 22.66 5.21
N GLN A 174 -4.57 23.07 5.48
CA GLN A 174 -4.86 24.12 6.46
C GLN A 174 -4.35 23.77 7.87
N LEU A 175 -4.53 22.52 8.30
CA LEU A 175 -4.07 22.06 9.61
C LEU A 175 -2.53 22.00 9.70
N ILE A 176 -1.84 21.64 8.62
CA ILE A 176 -0.37 21.66 8.54
C ILE A 176 0.15 23.11 8.53
N GLU A 177 -0.44 23.98 7.72
CA GLU A 177 -0.08 25.40 7.61
C GLU A 177 -0.27 26.14 8.95
N ALA A 178 -1.32 25.80 9.70
CA ALA A 178 -1.57 26.32 11.04
C ALA A 178 -0.64 25.71 12.12
N GLY A 179 0.17 24.72 11.77
CA GLY A 179 1.07 24.03 12.70
C GLY A 179 0.37 23.10 13.70
N ILE A 180 -0.91 22.82 13.47
CA ILE A 180 -1.76 21.92 14.28
C ILE A 180 -1.41 20.45 13.99
N LEU A 181 -1.16 20.12 12.72
CA LEU A 181 -0.66 18.80 12.30
C LEU A 181 0.83 18.89 11.95
N ARG A 182 1.67 18.15 12.67
CA ARG A 182 3.13 18.04 12.43
C ARG A 182 3.57 16.59 12.18
N SER A 183 2.75 15.64 12.58
CA SER A 183 2.94 14.21 12.41
C SER A 183 1.60 13.52 12.11
N VAL A 184 1.64 12.25 11.71
CA VAL A 184 0.42 11.45 11.52
C VAL A 184 -0.27 11.20 12.87
N GLY A 185 0.48 11.06 13.97
CA GLY A 185 -0.06 10.83 15.31
C GLY A 185 -0.92 12.00 15.83
N ASP A 186 -0.65 13.22 15.37
CA ASP A 186 -1.42 14.41 15.76
C ASP A 186 -2.89 14.33 15.34
N VAL A 187 -3.24 13.47 14.37
CA VAL A 187 -4.64 13.20 13.99
C VAL A 187 -5.48 12.85 15.20
N PHE A 188 -4.97 12.04 16.13
CA PHE A 188 -5.71 11.62 17.32
C PHE A 188 -5.77 12.70 18.42
N ARG A 189 -4.98 13.77 18.29
CA ARG A 189 -4.96 14.93 19.19
C ARG A 189 -5.80 16.11 18.69
N LEU A 190 -6.31 16.05 17.46
CA LEU A 190 -7.20 17.09 16.91
C LEU A 190 -8.44 17.39 17.79
N PRO A 191 -9.04 16.43 18.52
CA PRO A 191 -10.15 16.73 19.45
C PRO A 191 -9.79 17.71 20.59
N GLU A 192 -8.50 17.86 20.90
CA GLU A 192 -8.02 18.81 21.92
C GLU A 192 -7.82 20.23 21.35
N LYS A 193 -7.91 20.39 20.02
CA LYS A 193 -7.55 21.59 19.27
C LYS A 193 -8.74 22.39 18.77
N ARG A 194 -9.87 22.32 19.49
CA ARG A 194 -11.16 22.91 19.07
C ARG A 194 -11.02 24.36 18.60
N ASP A 195 -10.52 25.24 19.47
CA ASP A 195 -10.52 26.68 19.20
C ASP A 195 -9.56 27.03 18.06
N GLU A 196 -8.40 26.36 17.99
CA GLU A 196 -7.43 26.50 16.91
C GLU A 196 -8.03 26.07 15.56
N ILE A 197 -8.79 24.97 15.52
CA ILE A 197 -9.44 24.47 14.30
C ILE A 197 -10.61 25.35 13.88
N LEU A 198 -11.44 25.82 14.81
CA LEU A 198 -12.57 26.70 14.51
C LEU A 198 -12.14 28.11 14.06
N ALA A 199 -10.93 28.53 14.41
CA ALA A 199 -10.35 29.77 13.89
C ALA A 199 -9.95 29.68 12.41
N LEU A 200 -9.88 28.48 11.82
CA LEU A 200 -9.47 28.29 10.42
C LEU A 200 -10.61 28.59 9.44
N PRO A 201 -10.30 29.13 8.24
CA PRO A 201 -11.31 29.38 7.22
C PRO A 201 -12.07 28.11 6.83
N ARG A 202 -13.40 28.21 6.74
CA ARG A 202 -14.32 27.11 6.33
C ARG A 202 -14.44 25.96 7.32
N TRP A 203 -13.92 26.11 8.53
CA TRP A 203 -14.29 25.27 9.66
C TRP A 203 -15.49 25.88 10.38
N GLY A 204 -16.43 25.03 10.77
CA GLY A 204 -17.57 25.39 11.60
C GLY A 204 -17.86 24.25 12.55
N GLU A 205 -18.65 24.51 13.60
CA GLU A 205 -18.86 23.56 14.71
C GLU A 205 -19.29 22.18 14.21
N THR A 206 -20.28 22.11 13.31
CA THR A 206 -20.74 20.83 12.75
C THR A 206 -19.65 20.07 11.97
N SER A 207 -18.72 20.78 11.31
CA SER A 207 -17.61 20.11 10.60
C SER A 207 -16.57 19.59 11.59
N TYR A 208 -16.32 20.34 12.66
CA TYR A 208 -15.44 19.94 13.75
C TYR A 208 -15.99 18.73 14.51
N ASP A 209 -17.27 18.74 14.90
CA ASP A 209 -17.89 17.64 15.63
C ASP A 209 -17.91 16.34 14.80
N LYS A 210 -18.09 16.47 13.47
CA LYS A 210 -17.94 15.35 12.53
C LYS A 210 -16.51 14.83 12.47
N LEU A 211 -15.50 15.69 12.48
CA LEU A 211 -14.10 15.27 12.52
C LEU A 211 -13.83 14.50 13.82
N VAL A 212 -14.24 15.03 14.97
CA VAL A 212 -14.03 14.40 16.29
C VAL A 212 -14.72 13.04 16.35
N SER A 213 -16.00 12.95 15.96
CA SER A 213 -16.72 11.66 15.93
C SER A 213 -16.08 10.65 14.98
N GLU A 214 -15.58 11.09 13.82
CA GLU A 214 -14.85 10.21 12.89
C GLU A 214 -13.53 9.70 13.50
N ILE A 215 -12.81 10.52 14.26
CA ILE A 215 -11.56 10.15 14.95
C ILE A 215 -11.84 9.16 16.09
N GLU A 216 -12.81 9.45 16.96
CA GLU A 216 -13.17 8.55 18.07
C GLU A 216 -13.60 7.17 17.56
N ARG A 217 -14.36 7.13 16.47
CA ARG A 217 -14.79 5.87 15.83
C ARG A 217 -13.60 5.02 15.38
N VAL A 218 -12.48 5.62 15.00
CA VAL A 218 -11.31 4.92 14.44
C VAL A 218 -10.20 4.67 15.46
N LYS A 219 -10.48 4.89 16.76
CA LYS A 219 -9.59 4.47 17.84
C LYS A 219 -9.55 2.95 18.03
N HIS A 220 -10.50 2.22 17.46
CA HIS A 220 -10.49 0.75 17.41
C HIS A 220 -10.43 0.24 15.97
N PRO A 221 -9.32 0.46 15.23
CA PRO A 221 -9.24 0.05 13.84
C PRO A 221 -8.94 -1.44 13.72
N GLU A 222 -9.56 -2.10 12.73
CA GLU A 222 -9.17 -3.43 12.27
C GLU A 222 -7.67 -3.46 11.94
N PHE A 223 -6.95 -4.50 12.38
CA PHE A 223 -5.50 -4.59 12.21
C PHE A 223 -5.03 -4.40 10.75
N ALA A 224 -5.66 -5.08 9.79
CA ALA A 224 -5.31 -4.96 8.37
C ALA A 224 -5.46 -3.51 7.85
N ARG A 225 -6.51 -2.81 8.30
CA ARG A 225 -6.73 -1.41 7.92
C ARG A 225 -5.70 -0.49 8.54
N PHE A 226 -5.31 -0.75 9.78
CA PHE A 226 -4.26 -0.01 10.45
C PHE A 226 -2.89 -0.20 9.77
N VAL A 227 -2.50 -1.44 9.46
CA VAL A 227 -1.26 -1.73 8.72
C VAL A 227 -1.25 -1.04 7.35
N ASN A 228 -2.37 -1.06 6.62
CA ASN A 228 -2.50 -0.30 5.38
C ASN A 228 -2.36 1.21 5.63
N ALA A 229 -2.94 1.74 6.72
CA ALA A 229 -2.91 3.16 7.06
C ALA A 229 -1.48 3.69 7.33
N LEU A 230 -0.59 2.86 7.88
CA LEU A 230 0.83 3.21 8.12
C LEU A 230 1.55 3.66 6.84
N GLY A 231 1.09 3.22 5.66
CA GLY A 231 1.63 3.66 4.38
C GLY A 231 3.07 3.22 4.14
N ILE A 232 3.46 2.07 4.70
CA ILE A 232 4.78 1.45 4.54
C ILE A 232 5.03 1.19 3.05
N ARG A 233 6.26 1.49 2.58
CA ARG A 233 6.63 1.31 1.16
C ARG A 233 6.37 -0.14 0.75
N HIS A 234 5.84 -0.33 -0.46
CA HIS A 234 5.42 -1.63 -1.02
C HIS A 234 4.27 -2.37 -0.33
N VAL A 235 3.82 -1.92 0.86
CA VAL A 235 2.68 -2.53 1.56
C VAL A 235 1.38 -1.87 1.10
N GLY A 236 0.62 -2.58 0.27
CA GLY A 236 -0.71 -2.18 -0.16
C GLY A 236 -1.83 -2.86 0.63
N GLU A 237 -3.08 -2.57 0.28
CA GLU A 237 -4.26 -3.12 0.96
C GLU A 237 -4.27 -4.65 1.04
N GLN A 238 -3.88 -5.36 -0.04
CA GLN A 238 -3.86 -6.82 -0.02
C GLN A 238 -2.74 -7.35 0.89
N THR A 239 -1.52 -6.83 0.73
CA THR A 239 -0.38 -7.19 1.58
C THR A 239 -0.67 -6.92 3.06
N ALA A 240 -1.36 -5.84 3.40
CA ALA A 240 -1.76 -5.55 4.77
C ALA A 240 -2.76 -6.57 5.33
N LYS A 241 -3.66 -7.11 4.49
CA LYS A 241 -4.54 -8.23 4.87
C LYS A 241 -3.75 -9.51 5.06
N ASP A 242 -2.87 -9.84 4.11
CA ASP A 242 -2.03 -11.04 4.18
C ASP A 242 -1.15 -11.01 5.45
N LEU A 243 -0.60 -9.84 5.81
CA LEU A 243 0.13 -9.63 7.07
C LEU A 243 -0.77 -9.77 8.30
N ALA A 244 -1.98 -9.20 8.28
CA ALA A 244 -2.92 -9.31 9.41
C ALA A 244 -3.53 -10.72 9.55
N GLU A 245 -3.40 -11.56 8.53
CA GLU A 245 -3.76 -12.97 8.62
C GLU A 245 -2.71 -13.77 9.41
N GLU A 246 -1.43 -13.41 9.29
CA GLU A 246 -0.30 -14.13 9.89
C GLU A 246 0.19 -13.54 11.22
N PHE A 247 -0.05 -12.26 11.46
CA PHE A 247 0.33 -11.56 12.68
C PHE A 247 -0.91 -11.15 13.48
N ASP A 248 -0.90 -11.42 14.79
CA ASP A 248 -2.05 -11.20 15.67
C ASP A 248 -2.12 -9.74 16.21
N SER A 249 -0.99 -9.02 16.19
CA SER A 249 -0.89 -7.64 16.67
C SER A 249 0.22 -6.83 15.98
N ILE A 250 0.17 -5.50 16.13
CA ILE A 250 1.22 -4.61 15.62
C ILE A 250 2.58 -4.91 16.26
N GLU A 251 2.61 -5.27 17.54
CA GLU A 251 3.83 -5.66 18.24
C GLU A 251 4.43 -6.95 17.66
N SER A 252 3.58 -7.93 17.33
CA SER A 252 4.05 -9.19 16.72
C SER A 252 4.62 -8.97 15.32
N LEU A 253 4.04 -8.05 14.53
CA LEU A 253 4.54 -7.65 13.23
C LEU A 253 5.85 -6.84 13.36
N ALA A 254 5.92 -5.94 14.33
CA ALA A 254 7.11 -5.12 14.58
C ALA A 254 8.32 -5.94 15.04
N ALA A 255 8.08 -7.07 15.73
CA ALA A 255 9.12 -7.99 16.17
C ALA A 255 9.44 -9.11 15.16
N ALA A 256 8.79 -9.11 13.98
CA ALA A 256 8.96 -10.15 12.99
C ALA A 256 10.36 -10.14 12.37
N THR A 257 10.90 -11.32 12.13
CA THR A 257 12.15 -11.50 11.39
C THR A 257 11.92 -11.41 9.87
N GLU A 258 12.97 -11.10 9.09
CA GLU A 258 12.90 -11.10 7.62
C GLU A 258 12.30 -12.39 7.07
N ASP A 259 12.74 -13.52 7.64
CA ASP A 259 12.28 -14.84 7.29
C ASP A 259 10.79 -15.09 7.58
N GLU A 260 10.26 -14.57 8.69
CA GLU A 260 8.84 -14.61 9.02
C GLU A 260 8.04 -13.76 8.04
N LEU A 261 8.56 -12.60 7.64
CA LEU A 261 7.90 -11.70 6.69
C LEU A 261 7.86 -12.27 5.28
N VAL A 262 8.98 -12.77 4.75
CA VAL A 262 9.07 -13.39 3.40
C VAL A 262 8.22 -14.65 3.29
N ALA A 263 7.85 -15.25 4.42
CA ALA A 263 6.89 -16.34 4.46
C ALA A 263 5.51 -15.93 3.95
N VAL A 264 5.07 -14.73 4.31
CA VAL A 264 3.71 -14.27 4.08
C VAL A 264 3.45 -14.23 2.59
N HIS A 265 2.31 -14.80 2.18
CA HIS A 265 1.97 -14.86 0.77
C HIS A 265 1.96 -13.44 0.16
N GLY A 266 2.69 -13.26 -0.95
CA GLY A 266 2.79 -11.95 -1.62
C GLY A 266 3.82 -10.99 -1.02
N VAL A 267 4.54 -11.39 0.04
CA VAL A 267 5.66 -10.61 0.62
C VAL A 267 6.98 -11.15 0.09
N GLY A 268 7.67 -10.33 -0.70
CA GLY A 268 9.04 -10.60 -1.17
C GLY A 268 10.11 -9.88 -0.34
N PRO A 269 11.41 -10.09 -0.63
CA PRO A 269 12.51 -9.48 0.10
C PRO A 269 12.43 -7.94 0.20
N GLU A 270 12.02 -7.27 -0.89
CA GLU A 270 11.87 -5.80 -0.89
C GLU A 270 10.78 -5.30 0.09
N VAL A 271 9.67 -6.05 0.18
CA VAL A 271 8.56 -5.73 1.10
C VAL A 271 8.99 -6.01 2.54
N ALA A 272 9.65 -7.15 2.78
CA ALA A 272 10.18 -7.50 4.09
C ALA A 272 11.19 -6.47 4.60
N ALA A 273 12.16 -6.08 3.77
CA ALA A 273 13.12 -5.03 4.10
C ALA A 273 12.43 -3.68 4.41
N SER A 274 11.38 -3.34 3.65
CA SER A 274 10.61 -2.11 3.90
C SER A 274 9.87 -2.12 5.24
N LEU A 275 9.35 -3.28 5.66
CA LEU A 275 8.70 -3.47 6.96
C LEU A 275 9.73 -3.38 8.10
N LEU A 276 10.84 -4.10 8.00
CA LEU A 276 11.91 -4.09 9.00
C LEU A 276 12.45 -2.67 9.20
N ASN A 277 12.85 -2.01 8.11
CA ASN A 277 13.34 -0.64 8.17
C ASN A 277 12.31 0.30 8.79
N PHE A 278 11.02 0.13 8.50
CA PHE A 278 9.97 0.96 9.08
C PHE A 278 9.90 0.81 10.61
N PHE A 279 9.94 -0.42 11.14
CA PHE A 279 9.85 -0.65 12.60
C PHE A 279 11.15 -0.41 13.37
N GLU A 280 12.30 -0.39 12.69
CA GLU A 280 13.59 -0.01 13.30
C GLU A 280 13.72 1.50 13.56
N LEU A 281 12.96 2.33 12.83
CA LEU A 281 13.01 3.79 12.99
C LEU A 281 12.49 4.23 14.37
N PRO A 282 13.23 5.06 15.13
CA PRO A 282 12.77 5.64 16.39
C PRO A 282 11.43 6.37 16.26
N GLU A 283 11.23 7.09 15.16
CA GLU A 283 10.01 7.86 14.88
C GLU A 283 8.78 6.95 14.76
N THR A 284 8.95 5.71 14.31
CA THR A 284 7.87 4.73 14.26
C THR A 284 7.47 4.29 15.67
N ARG A 285 8.44 4.09 16.56
CA ARG A 285 8.17 3.77 17.97
C ARG A 285 7.44 4.92 18.66
N GLU A 286 7.94 6.14 18.51
CA GLU A 286 7.31 7.35 19.05
C GLU A 286 5.89 7.52 18.52
N PHE A 287 5.66 7.27 17.23
CA PHE A 287 4.32 7.29 16.64
C PHE A 287 3.40 6.27 17.31
N LEU A 288 3.80 5.00 17.41
CA LEU A 288 3.00 3.95 18.02
C LEU A 288 2.68 4.23 19.50
N GLU A 289 3.65 4.77 20.25
CA GLU A 289 3.43 5.21 21.64
C GLU A 289 2.45 6.38 21.71
N SER A 290 2.58 7.37 20.82
CA SER A 290 1.72 8.56 20.81
C SER A 290 0.24 8.23 20.55
N ILE A 291 -0.04 7.31 19.63
CA ILE A 291 -1.43 6.91 19.32
C ILE A 291 -2.00 6.05 20.46
N ARG A 292 -1.17 5.23 21.11
CA ARG A 292 -1.59 4.43 22.27
C ARG A 292 -1.96 5.35 23.45
N ALA A 293 -1.16 6.40 23.68
CA ALA A 293 -1.46 7.44 24.66
C ALA A 293 -2.75 8.22 24.34
N ALA A 294 -3.09 8.36 23.06
CA ALA A 294 -4.36 8.95 22.61
C ALA A 294 -5.57 7.99 22.68
N GLY A 295 -5.38 6.78 23.23
CA GLY A 295 -6.44 5.78 23.42
C GLY A 295 -6.75 4.95 22.18
N VAL A 296 -5.82 4.88 21.21
CA VAL A 296 -5.97 3.98 20.05
C VAL A 296 -5.62 2.55 20.47
N GLU A 297 -6.60 1.66 20.35
CA GLU A 297 -6.48 0.23 20.60
C GLU A 297 -6.74 -0.52 19.30
N ILE A 298 -5.67 -0.90 18.61
CA ILE A 298 -5.77 -1.66 17.36
C ILE A 298 -6.42 -3.00 17.67
N GLU A 299 -7.50 -3.32 16.95
CA GLU A 299 -8.21 -4.59 17.13
C GLU A 299 -7.24 -5.73 16.80
N GLN A 300 -6.83 -6.45 17.84
CA GLN A 300 -6.07 -7.67 17.65
C GLN A 300 -7.02 -8.69 17.06
N ARG A 301 -6.54 -9.46 16.08
CA ARG A 301 -7.28 -10.66 15.70
C ARG A 301 -7.33 -11.50 16.97
N ALA A 302 -8.53 -11.80 17.47
CA ALA A 302 -8.65 -12.86 18.45
C ALA A 302 -7.88 -14.03 17.86
N LYS A 303 -6.85 -14.51 18.58
CA LYS A 303 -6.20 -15.77 18.22
C LYS A 303 -7.34 -16.66 17.80
N SER A 304 -7.38 -17.11 16.56
CA SER A 304 -8.25 -18.23 16.26
C SER A 304 -7.61 -19.40 17.01
N SER A 305 -7.80 -19.45 18.32
CA SER A 305 -8.24 -20.68 18.89
C SER A 305 -9.54 -20.96 18.16
N ARG A 306 -9.43 -21.76 17.09
CA ARG A 306 -10.50 -22.68 16.80
C ARG A 306 -10.43 -23.65 17.99
N ASP A 307 -10.93 -23.19 19.14
CA ASP A 307 -10.93 -23.93 20.40
C ASP A 307 -11.69 -25.22 20.12
N GLY A 308 -11.06 -26.35 20.40
CA GLY A 308 -11.62 -27.67 20.13
C GLY A 308 -11.05 -28.32 18.88
N GLY A 309 -9.97 -29.06 19.08
CA GLY A 309 -9.42 -30.02 18.14
C GLY A 309 -8.24 -30.77 18.76
N ASP A 310 -7.90 -31.92 18.22
CA ASP A 310 -6.76 -32.75 18.62
C ASP A 310 -5.39 -32.11 18.33
N LEU A 311 -5.36 -31.08 17.47
CA LEU A 311 -4.13 -30.38 17.05
C LEU A 311 -4.06 -28.94 17.58
N GLU A 312 -4.81 -28.63 18.63
CA GLU A 312 -4.83 -27.29 19.21
C GLU A 312 -3.45 -26.86 19.75
N GLY A 313 -3.09 -25.60 19.51
CA GLY A 313 -1.78 -25.05 19.90
C GLY A 313 -0.61 -25.45 19.01
N MET A 314 -0.82 -26.37 18.06
CA MET A 314 0.19 -26.75 17.08
C MET A 314 0.23 -25.77 15.90
N THR A 315 1.42 -25.52 15.36
CA THR A 315 1.63 -24.75 14.14
C THR A 315 2.40 -25.61 13.14
N PHE A 316 1.79 -25.89 11.99
CA PHE A 316 2.34 -26.74 10.93
C PHE A 316 2.97 -25.91 9.81
N CYS A 317 4.18 -26.26 9.38
CA CYS A 317 4.76 -25.76 8.14
C CYS A 317 4.89 -26.89 7.12
N PHE A 318 4.25 -26.74 5.97
CA PHE A 318 4.34 -27.71 4.87
C PHE A 318 5.39 -27.29 3.85
N THR A 319 6.35 -28.16 3.56
CA THR A 319 7.41 -27.94 2.57
C THR A 319 7.65 -29.18 1.71
N GLY A 320 8.09 -28.97 0.46
CA GLY A 320 8.19 -30.04 -0.55
C GLY A 320 6.88 -30.29 -1.29
N GLY A 321 6.91 -31.26 -2.21
CA GLY A 321 5.75 -31.82 -2.88
C GLY A 321 5.07 -32.87 -2.00
N MET A 322 3.73 -32.86 -2.01
CA MET A 322 2.89 -33.86 -1.34
C MET A 322 2.23 -34.74 -2.41
N SER A 323 2.24 -36.04 -2.19
CA SER A 323 1.82 -37.08 -3.13
C SER A 323 0.37 -37.53 -2.90
N ALA A 324 -0.10 -37.50 -1.65
CA ALA A 324 -1.43 -37.96 -1.26
C ALA A 324 -2.50 -36.85 -1.33
N MET A 325 -2.11 -35.58 -1.14
CA MET A 325 -2.99 -34.42 -1.23
C MET A 325 -2.23 -33.15 -1.60
N THR A 326 -2.94 -32.09 -1.96
CA THR A 326 -2.33 -30.77 -2.17
C THR A 326 -1.98 -30.11 -0.85
N ARG A 327 -1.00 -29.18 -0.87
CA ARG A 327 -0.63 -28.39 0.32
C ARG A 327 -1.79 -27.57 0.88
N ASP A 328 -2.70 -27.11 0.02
CA ASP A 328 -3.88 -26.34 0.44
C ASP A 328 -4.89 -27.26 1.14
N GLU A 329 -5.06 -28.50 0.67
CA GLU A 329 -5.88 -29.51 1.37
C GLU A 329 -5.27 -29.90 2.72
N ALA A 330 -3.95 -30.08 2.79
CA ALA A 330 -3.24 -30.39 4.04
C ALA A 330 -3.36 -29.24 5.06
N ARG A 331 -3.25 -27.99 4.59
CA ARG A 331 -3.49 -26.80 5.40
C ARG A 331 -4.92 -26.75 5.92
N ALA A 332 -5.89 -26.93 5.04
CA ALA A 332 -7.30 -26.93 5.41
C ALA A 332 -7.62 -28.03 6.43
N LEU A 333 -6.99 -29.20 6.33
CA LEU A 333 -7.18 -30.34 7.23
C LEU A 333 -6.70 -30.04 8.65
N VAL A 334 -5.47 -29.53 8.82
CA VAL A 334 -4.96 -29.21 10.16
C VAL A 334 -5.64 -27.99 10.76
N GLU A 335 -6.00 -27.02 9.92
CA GLU A 335 -6.76 -25.86 10.35
C GLU A 335 -8.18 -26.24 10.81
N ALA A 336 -8.80 -27.25 10.19
CA ALA A 336 -10.09 -27.79 10.62
C ALA A 336 -10.00 -28.51 11.98
N ARG A 337 -8.82 -28.98 12.36
CA ARG A 337 -8.51 -29.67 13.63
C ARG A 337 -7.88 -28.76 14.70
N GLY A 338 -7.97 -27.45 14.53
CA GLY A 338 -7.54 -26.47 15.55
C GLY A 338 -6.07 -26.04 15.48
N ALA A 339 -5.29 -26.54 14.52
CA ALA A 339 -3.90 -26.12 14.33
C ALA A 339 -3.80 -24.82 13.50
N ARG A 340 -2.66 -24.15 13.60
CA ARG A 340 -2.28 -23.06 12.68
C ARG A 340 -1.40 -23.61 11.56
N THR A 341 -1.39 -22.93 10.42
CA THR A 341 -0.42 -23.21 9.36
C THR A 341 0.51 -22.03 9.19
N SER A 342 1.79 -22.31 8.96
CA SER A 342 2.79 -21.30 8.64
C SER A 342 3.43 -21.62 7.30
N SER A 343 3.62 -20.59 6.49
CA SER A 343 4.35 -20.68 5.24
C SER A 343 5.87 -20.65 5.41
N SER A 344 6.39 -20.33 6.61
CA SER A 344 7.83 -20.40 6.91
C SER A 344 8.12 -21.30 8.09
N VAL A 345 9.37 -21.75 8.14
CA VAL A 345 9.91 -22.46 9.29
C VAL A 345 10.46 -21.42 10.26
N THR A 346 9.81 -21.29 11.41
CA THR A 346 10.12 -20.32 12.47
C THR A 346 10.15 -21.05 13.80
N LYS A 347 10.69 -20.44 14.86
CA LYS A 347 10.65 -21.04 16.22
C LYS A 347 9.22 -21.23 16.77
N LYS A 348 8.21 -20.62 16.15
CA LYS A 348 6.80 -20.78 16.52
C LYS A 348 6.16 -22.00 15.87
N VAL A 349 6.77 -22.54 14.82
CA VAL A 349 6.33 -23.77 14.16
C VAL A 349 6.63 -24.95 15.08
N THR A 350 5.63 -25.76 15.37
CA THR A 350 5.80 -26.97 16.18
C THR A 350 6.15 -28.18 15.32
N HIS A 351 5.58 -28.27 14.11
CA HIS A 351 5.77 -29.41 13.21
C HIS A 351 6.07 -28.94 11.79
N VAL A 352 7.10 -29.52 11.16
CA VAL A 352 7.43 -29.31 9.76
C VAL A 352 7.13 -30.59 8.98
N VAL A 353 6.16 -30.56 8.08
CA VAL A 353 5.85 -31.68 7.18
C VAL A 353 6.68 -31.51 5.92
N ALA A 354 7.64 -32.42 5.72
CA ALA A 354 8.59 -32.38 4.62
C ALA A 354 8.29 -33.51 3.61
N GLY A 355 7.86 -33.11 2.41
CA GLY A 355 7.72 -34.00 1.26
C GLY A 355 8.88 -33.87 0.28
N ASP A 356 8.74 -34.49 -0.89
CA ASP A 356 9.79 -34.55 -1.90
C ASP A 356 10.25 -33.14 -2.33
N GLY A 357 11.55 -32.87 -2.26
CA GLY A 357 12.13 -31.58 -2.66
C GLY A 357 12.01 -30.44 -1.63
N ALA A 358 11.79 -30.74 -0.34
CA ALA A 358 11.68 -29.77 0.77
C ALA A 358 12.94 -28.91 1.09
N GLY A 359 14.02 -29.07 0.32
CA GLY A 359 15.41 -28.59 0.52
C GLY A 359 15.63 -27.45 1.53
N SER A 360 15.31 -26.20 1.17
CA SER A 360 15.74 -25.03 1.96
C SER A 360 15.00 -24.84 3.29
N LYS A 361 13.73 -25.27 3.38
CA LYS A 361 12.94 -25.18 4.61
C LYS A 361 13.21 -26.36 5.54
N LEU A 362 13.47 -27.55 5.00
CA LEU A 362 13.91 -28.72 5.76
C LEU A 362 15.23 -28.42 6.49
N ALA A 363 16.24 -27.93 5.76
CA ALA A 363 17.53 -27.56 6.35
C ALA A 363 17.40 -26.46 7.43
N LYS A 364 16.40 -25.59 7.31
CA LYS A 364 16.10 -24.56 8.31
C LYS A 364 15.42 -25.13 9.55
N ALA A 365 14.53 -26.11 9.38
CA ALA A 365 13.86 -26.82 10.47
C ALA A 365 14.87 -27.57 11.35
N GLU A 366 15.78 -28.30 10.69
CA GLU A 366 16.87 -29.00 11.35
C GLU A 366 17.79 -28.05 12.14
N LYS A 367 18.15 -26.90 11.54
CA LYS A 367 18.97 -25.87 12.23
C LYS A 367 18.28 -25.25 13.44
N LEU A 368 16.95 -25.13 13.40
CA LEU A 368 16.16 -24.60 14.51
C LEU A 368 15.80 -25.68 15.55
N GLY A 369 16.17 -26.94 15.31
CA GLY A 369 15.85 -28.07 16.19
C GLY A 369 14.36 -28.39 16.24
N LEU A 370 13.63 -28.12 15.15
CA LEU A 370 12.18 -28.34 15.06
C LEU A 370 11.88 -29.77 14.62
N GLU A 371 10.75 -30.30 15.08
CA GLU A 371 10.29 -31.64 14.72
C GLU A 371 9.88 -31.68 13.24
N VAL A 372 10.55 -32.55 12.47
CA VAL A 372 10.29 -32.78 11.06
C VAL A 372 9.61 -34.14 10.90
N MET A 373 8.49 -34.17 10.20
CA MET A 373 7.76 -35.40 9.87
C MET A 373 7.58 -35.55 8.36
N SER A 374 7.51 -36.80 7.91
CA SER A 374 7.17 -37.19 6.55
C SER A 374 5.67 -37.01 6.27
N GLU A 375 5.29 -37.03 4.99
CA GLU A 375 3.89 -37.02 4.58
C GLU A 375 3.11 -38.20 5.18
N ASP A 376 3.70 -39.40 5.27
CA ASP A 376 3.04 -40.58 5.83
C ASP A 376 2.81 -40.48 7.34
N GLU A 377 3.77 -39.92 8.07
CA GLU A 377 3.64 -39.64 9.51
C GLU A 377 2.56 -38.59 9.75
N PHE A 378 2.54 -37.53 8.94
CA PHE A 378 1.49 -36.52 8.96
C PHE A 378 0.10 -37.14 8.73
N LEU A 379 -0.05 -37.98 7.70
CA LEU A 379 -1.30 -38.68 7.39
C LEU A 379 -1.75 -39.63 8.50
N THR A 380 -0.80 -40.21 9.25
CA THR A 380 -1.10 -41.08 10.38
C THR A 380 -1.59 -40.28 11.58
N MET A 381 -1.04 -39.09 11.80
CA MET A 381 -1.44 -38.19 12.89
C MET A 381 -2.81 -37.54 12.63
N VAL A 382 -3.15 -37.26 11.36
CA VAL A 382 -4.44 -36.63 10.98
C VAL A 382 -5.52 -37.62 10.55
N LYS A 383 -5.30 -38.93 10.70
CA LYS A 383 -6.36 -39.95 10.64
C LYS A 383 -7.02 -40.00 12.00
#